data_AF-A0AB35JI82-F1
#
_entry.id   AF-A0AB35JI82-F1
#
_cell.length_a   1.000
_cell.length_b   1.000
_cell.length_c   1.000
_cell.angle_alpha   90.00
_cell.angle_beta   90.00
_cell.angle_gamma   90.00
#
_symmetry.space_group_name_H-M   'P 1'
#
loop_
_entity.id
_entity.type
_entity.pdbx_description
1 polymer ?
#
loop_
_entity_poly.entity_id
_entity_poly.type
_entity_poly.pdbx_seq_one_letter_code
_entity_poly.pdbx_strand_id
1 'polypeptide(L)'
;FNRKKCLEYTKYKTDKAVYKGLAELVKAEIIARGPADNLWFINPLIVFNGDRVTFAKTYVRKKTLAAQKKEEAEKRQLSLGFDEQ
;
A
#
# COMPACT_ATOMS: atom_id res chain seq x y z
N PHE A 1 10.09 -9.25 23.70
CA PHE A 1 8.90 -8.77 24.41
C PHE A 1 8.91 -9.37 25.82
N ASN A 2 8.33 -8.65 26.79
CA ASN A 2 8.20 -9.13 28.16
C ASN A 2 6.80 -9.73 28.35
N ARG A 3 6.71 -10.98 28.84
CA ARG A 3 5.46 -11.72 29.01
C ARG A 3 4.44 -10.97 29.87
N LYS A 4 4.85 -10.43 31.02
CA LYS A 4 3.96 -9.73 31.96
C LYS A 4 3.29 -8.51 31.33
N LYS A 5 4.11 -7.67 30.66
CA LYS A 5 3.62 -6.48 29.94
C LYS A 5 2.70 -6.85 28.77
N CYS A 6 2.98 -7.97 28.09
CA CYS A 6 2.17 -8.42 26.97
C CYS A 6 0.79 -8.91 27.41
N LEU A 7 0.70 -9.68 28.50
CA LEU A 7 -0.58 -10.11 29.07
C LEU A 7 -1.42 -8.92 29.53
N GLU A 8 -0.79 -7.93 30.17
CA GLU A 8 -1.46 -6.69 30.58
C GLU A 8 -2.03 -5.92 29.39
N TYR A 9 -1.22 -5.73 28.34
CA TYR A 9 -1.63 -4.99 27.14
C TYR A 9 -2.73 -5.70 26.35
N THR A 10 -2.57 -7.00 26.12
CA THR A 10 -3.50 -7.81 25.32
C THR A 10 -4.73 -8.25 26.10
N LYS A 11 -4.71 -8.09 27.44
CA LYS A 11 -5.75 -8.56 28.37
C LYS A 11 -5.99 -10.07 28.32
N TYR A 12 -5.04 -10.85 27.78
CA TYR A 12 -5.10 -12.30 27.82
C TYR A 12 -4.80 -12.83 29.22
N LYS A 13 -5.50 -13.90 29.61
CA LYS A 13 -5.36 -14.53 30.93
C LYS A 13 -4.21 -15.54 31.00
N THR A 14 -3.78 -16.09 29.86
CA THR A 14 -2.78 -17.17 29.81
C THR A 14 -1.75 -16.91 28.73
N ASP A 15 -0.50 -17.28 29.01
CA ASP A 15 0.60 -17.19 28.05
C ASP A 15 0.34 -18.06 26.81
N LYS A 16 -0.33 -19.21 26.98
CA LYS A 16 -0.65 -20.13 25.87
C LYS A 16 -1.47 -19.46 24.76
N ALA A 17 -2.40 -18.58 25.13
CA ALA A 17 -3.20 -17.84 24.14
C ALA A 17 -2.33 -16.88 23.32
N VAL A 18 -1.39 -16.19 23.98
CA VAL A 18 -0.44 -15.29 23.33
C VAL A 18 0.46 -16.06 22.35
N TYR A 19 1.03 -17.19 22.77
CA TYR A 19 1.88 -18.00 21.91
C TYR A 19 1.13 -18.62 20.73
N LYS A 20 -0.14 -19.01 20.92
CA LYS A 20 -0.99 -19.46 19.81
C LYS A 20 -1.21 -18.34 18.78
N GLY A 21 -1.54 -17.13 19.24
CA GLY A 21 -1.69 -15.97 18.37
C GLY A 21 -0.40 -15.60 17.63
N LEU A 22 0.75 -15.63 18.32
CA LEU A 22 2.06 -15.43 17.67
C LEU A 22 2.33 -16.49 16.59
N ALA A 23 2.00 -17.76 16.83
CA ALA A 23 2.16 -18.82 15.84
C ALA A 23 1.28 -18.60 14.60
N GLU A 24 0.04 -18.14 14.79
CA GLU A 24 -0.86 -17.80 13.69
C GLU A 24 -0.35 -16.60 12.88
N LEU A 25 0.20 -15.58 13.54
CA LEU A 25 0.79 -14.41 12.88
C LEU A 25 2.07 -14.74 12.08
N VAL A 26 2.88 -15.68 12.57
CA VAL A 26 4.03 -16.21 11.83
C VAL A 26 3.56 -17.00 10.62
N LYS A 27 2.53 -17.85 10.78
CA LYS A 27 1.97 -18.65 9.68
C LYS A 27 1.35 -17.76 8.60
N ALA A 28 0.75 -16.64 8.99
CA ALA A 28 0.23 -15.64 8.07
C ALA A 28 1.34 -14.74 7.47
N GLU A 29 2.61 -15.00 7.79
CA GLU A 29 3.78 -14.24 7.33
C GLU A 29 3.70 -12.73 7.65
N ILE A 30 2.94 -12.35 8.68
CA ILE A 30 2.80 -10.95 9.11
C ILE A 30 4.00 -10.55 9.97
N ILE A 31 4.45 -11.46 10.83
CA ILE A 31 5.61 -11.26 11.71
C ILE A 31 6.70 -12.29 11.42
N ALA A 32 7.95 -11.90 11.63
CA ALA A 32 9.13 -12.73 11.50
C ALA A 32 9.82 -12.93 12.85
N ARG A 33 10.38 -14.12 13.07
CA ARG A 33 11.19 -14.42 14.27
C ARG A 33 12.59 -13.86 14.10
N GLY A 34 13.08 -13.18 15.15
CA GLY A 34 14.46 -12.75 15.26
C GLY A 34 15.39 -13.86 15.75
N PRO A 35 16.69 -13.56 15.92
CA PRO A 35 17.68 -14.50 16.45
C PRO A 35 17.46 -14.89 17.92
N ALA A 36 16.69 -14.09 18.67
CA ALA A 36 16.32 -14.40 20.05
C ALA A 36 14.81 -14.69 20.14
N ASP A 37 14.40 -15.63 21.00
CA ASP A 37 13.00 -16.10 21.11
C ASP A 37 12.00 -15.01 21.53
N ASN A 38 12.48 -13.99 22.20
CA ASN A 38 11.68 -12.85 22.62
C ASN A 38 11.72 -11.71 21.59
N LEU A 39 12.46 -11.82 20.50
CA LEU A 39 12.61 -10.76 19.50
C LEU A 39 11.80 -11.08 18.25
N TRP A 40 10.92 -10.15 17.88
CA TRP A 40 9.96 -10.30 16.79
C TRP A 40 10.02 -9.07 15.91
N PHE A 41 9.94 -9.27 14.60
CA PHE A 41 9.98 -8.22 13.59
C PHE A 41 8.73 -8.27 12.73
N ILE A 42 8.36 -7.16 12.11
CA ILE A 42 7.34 -7.17 11.05
C ILE A 42 8.00 -7.74 9.79
N ASN A 43 7.33 -8.66 9.11
CA ASN A 43 7.83 -9.18 7.85
C ASN A 43 7.85 -8.04 6.82
N PRO A 44 9.00 -7.65 6.26
CA PRO A 44 9.06 -6.55 5.29
C PRO A 44 8.17 -6.80 4.06
N LEU A 45 7.95 -8.07 3.68
CA LEU A 45 7.10 -8.44 2.54
C LEU A 45 5.64 -7.95 2.68
N ILE A 46 5.13 -7.79 3.91
CA ILE A 46 3.76 -7.29 4.11
C ILE A 46 3.59 -5.84 3.64
N VAL A 47 4.66 -5.05 3.73
CA VAL A 47 4.65 -3.64 3.31
C VAL A 47 4.63 -3.53 1.78
N PHE A 48 5.17 -4.53 1.09
CA PHE A 48 5.26 -4.56 -0.37
C PHE A 48 4.03 -5.18 -1.05
N ASN A 49 3.27 -6.02 -0.32
CA ASN A 49 2.04 -6.68 -0.79
C ASN A 49 0.74 -5.91 -0.45
N GLY A 50 0.80 -4.83 0.34
CA GLY A 50 -0.35 -3.97 0.65
C GLY A 50 -0.61 -2.87 -0.39
N ASP A 51 -1.74 -2.17 -0.25
CA ASP A 51 -2.08 -0.98 -1.04
C ASP A 51 -1.06 0.11 -0.73
N ARG A 52 -0.04 0.22 -1.60
CA ARG A 52 1.11 1.09 -1.38
C ARG A 52 0.57 2.51 -1.35
N VAL A 53 0.71 3.23 -0.24
CA VAL A 53 0.43 4.67 -0.19
C VAL A 53 1.46 5.37 -1.07
N THR A 54 1.21 5.39 -2.37
CA THR A 54 1.97 6.17 -3.33
C THR A 54 1.56 7.61 -3.15
N PHE A 55 2.38 8.38 -2.43
CA PHE A 55 2.34 9.84 -2.46
C PHE A 55 2.85 10.32 -3.83
N ALA A 56 2.10 10.02 -4.89
CA ALA A 56 2.37 10.56 -6.21
C ALA A 56 2.03 12.05 -6.18
N LYS A 57 3.07 12.90 -6.11
CA LYS A 57 2.94 14.32 -6.46
C LYS A 57 2.81 14.42 -7.97
N THR A 58 1.65 14.05 -8.51
CA THR A 58 1.34 14.27 -9.92
C THR A 58 1.19 15.77 -10.12
N TYR A 59 2.26 16.44 -10.54
CA TYR A 59 2.18 17.82 -10.99
C TYR A 59 1.50 17.82 -12.36
N VAL A 60 0.19 18.01 -12.37
CA VAL A 60 -0.55 18.24 -13.61
C VAL A 60 -0.15 19.64 -14.09
N ARG A 61 0.72 19.73 -15.11
CA ARG A 61 0.94 21.00 -15.81
C ARG A 61 -0.41 21.45 -16.37
N LYS A 62 -0.89 22.63 -15.98
CA LYS A 62 -2.05 23.27 -16.64
C LYS A 62 -1.74 23.35 -18.13
N LYS A 63 -2.54 22.71 -18.97
CA LYS A 63 -2.52 22.94 -20.42
C LYS A 63 -2.74 24.45 -20.61
N THR A 64 -1.78 25.14 -21.23
CA THR A 64 -1.95 26.54 -21.60
C THR A 64 -3.07 26.64 -22.65
N LEU A 65 -3.82 27.75 -22.67
CA LEU A 65 -4.90 28.01 -23.64
C LEU A 65 -4.45 27.81 -25.09
N ALA A 66 -3.17 28.01 -25.40
CA ALA A 66 -2.58 27.77 -26.71
C ALA A 66 -2.57 26.27 -27.11
N ALA A 67 -2.34 25.36 -26.15
CA ALA A 67 -2.38 23.92 -26.40
C ALA A 67 -3.81 23.41 -26.58
N GLN A 68 -4.79 23.99 -25.86
CA GLN A 68 -6.21 23.67 -26.02
C GLN A 68 -6.73 24.11 -27.39
N LYS A 69 -6.35 25.30 -27.87
CA LYS A 69 -6.71 25.79 -29.21
C LYS A 69 -6.10 24.94 -30.34
N LYS A 70 -4.89 24.40 -30.15
CA LYS A 70 -4.27 23.47 -31.11
C LYS A 70 -5.00 22.11 -31.14
N GLU A 71 -5.33 21.53 -29.99
CA GLU A 71 -6.10 20.28 -29.90
C GLU A 71 -7.51 20.43 -30.51
N GLU A 72 -8.16 21.58 -30.30
CA GLU A 72 -9.50 21.86 -30.85
C GLU A 72 -9.44 22.13 -32.37
N ALA A 73 -8.39 22.79 -32.85
CA ALA A 73 -8.16 22.98 -34.28
C ALA A 73 -7.82 21.67 -35.00
N GLU A 74 -6.97 20.82 -34.42
CA GLU A 74 -6.66 19.49 -34.97
C GLU A 74 -7.88 18.57 -34.99
N LYS A 75 -8.72 18.59 -33.94
CA LYS A 75 -9.98 17.83 -33.93
C LYS A 75 -10.98 18.31 -34.98
N ARG A 76 -11.10 19.64 -35.17
CA ARG A 76 -11.95 20.22 -36.23
C ARG A 76 -11.43 19.91 -37.63
N GLN A 77 -10.12 19.86 -37.80
CA GLN A 77 -9.51 19.56 -39.10
C GLN A 77 -9.62 18.07 -39.46
N LEU A 78 -9.59 17.17 -38.46
CA LEU A 78 -9.82 15.75 -38.65
C LEU A 78 -11.30 15.43 -38.97
N SER A 79 -12.26 16.17 -38.37
CA SER A 79 -13.70 15.96 -38.64
C SER A 79 -14.14 16.43 -40.03
N LEU A 80 -13.41 17.37 -40.65
CA LEU A 80 -13.70 17.86 -42.01
C LEU A 80 -13.20 16.93 -43.12
N GLY A 81 -12.38 15.91 -42.79
CA GLY A 81 -11.77 15.00 -43.77
C GLY A 81 -12.53 13.70 -44.01
N PHE A 82 -13.71 13.51 -43.41
CA PHE A 82 -14.48 12.26 -43.49
C PHE A 82 -15.85 12.38 -44.19
N ASP A 83 -16.21 13.56 -44.71
CA ASP A 83 -17.53 13.81 -45.33
C ASP A 83 -17.50 13.86 -46.88
N GLU A 84 -16.42 13.42 -47.53
CA GLU A 84 -16.38 13.23 -49.00
C GLU A 84 -15.97 11.79 -49.37
N GLN A 85 -16.93 10.86 -49.32
CA GLN A 85 -17.08 9.73 -50.25
C GLN A 85 -18.39 8.96 -50.01
#